data_AF-A0A8D9LVH0-F1
#
_entry.id   AF-A0A8D9LVH0-F1
#
_cell.length_a   1.000
_cell.length_b   1.000
_cell.length_c   1.000
_cell.angle_alpha   90.00
_cell.angle_beta   90.00
_cell.angle_gamma   90.00
#
_symmetry.space_group_name_H-M   'P 1'
#
loop_
_entity.id
_entity.type
_entity.pdbx_description
1 polymer ?
#
loop_
_entity_poly.entity_id
_entity_poly.type
_entity_poly.pdbx_seq_one_letter_code
_entity_poly.pdbx_strand_id
1 'polypeptide(L)'
;MESIINKQSGSVLCKGSILKKCQRTSSRLQIDEEGEGSTETIREEAHVYINGIPFVLRELHKPVDILTHVGIAGVVVETRLKEDILSEVRETGGQMLLHREEYSTTSNQSQVIGYWEYIQPEGVKTSAEIYAAQERDALASNVDAIHSCKDDSLGFGANVDTISSLPDEMILMIVRFLPAKEAARVSVLSKRFQKVFTIIQDPELDENQENLRGFLDRVSALPELITRIRRFSLKYKERVDSADFALVNKCICHVLKLGVMDFQMCLDGVEKGYSLPPELFTSKTLAKLTLGKGFEIEALPRDAFLPALQTLVLDSARFFSLRGCAFQGLLSASPELRELVIAAMCWEHWEWSGILSSQSLRRISMGRVFSAEFDGPLHQSISFDTPKLEYLEYSDLVAHDYPIMNLPALQEAKLTLQMLVNTQWDNVDLPHDVDIYWSNPKKLLKGIRNVKVLHLSSSSTFEGLNYFSKSIPILADLHHLTITHEDIEYCWEFLPCLLERSPNLKTLIIRGGLHYGQDDVCRCLSSYSCLVTSALEVVEVSLHDSTSRAEWDQLEHFLGKLPRLQLLKVRCGGKISREEKLRMARELCQLPKASSKCKIVCT
;
A
#
# COMPACT_ATOMS: atom_id res chain seq x y z
N MET A 1 -36.29 -18.73 33.81
CA MET A 1 -36.56 -17.82 32.67
C MET A 1 -35.22 -17.38 32.17
N GLU A 2 -34.81 -18.07 31.13
CA GLU A 2 -33.46 -18.16 30.58
C GLU A 2 -33.45 -17.28 29.33
N SER A 3 -32.50 -16.33 29.22
CA SER A 3 -32.24 -15.66 27.94
C SER A 3 -31.31 -16.55 27.11
N ILE A 4 -31.47 -16.58 25.79
CA ILE A 4 -30.82 -17.56 24.90
C ILE A 4 -29.30 -17.45 24.83
N ILE A 5 -28.70 -16.45 25.49
CA ILE A 5 -27.29 -16.52 25.77
C ILE A 5 -27.07 -17.13 27.15
N ASN A 6 -27.27 -18.44 27.16
CA ASN A 6 -27.21 -19.43 28.23
C ASN A 6 -26.49 -18.95 29.51
N LYS A 7 -27.12 -19.15 30.69
CA LYS A 7 -26.45 -18.97 32.01
C LYS A 7 -25.15 -19.80 32.14
N GLN A 8 -24.97 -20.83 31.31
CA GLN A 8 -23.72 -21.60 31.19
C GLN A 8 -22.71 -20.98 30.20
N SER A 9 -23.14 -20.15 29.24
CA SER A 9 -22.27 -19.45 28.26
C SER A 9 -21.81 -18.06 28.73
N GLY A 10 -22.60 -17.40 29.58
CA GLY A 10 -22.24 -16.12 30.18
C GLY A 10 -22.14 -14.97 29.18
N SER A 11 -23.04 -14.85 28.20
CA SER A 11 -23.10 -13.71 27.27
C SER A 11 -24.49 -13.03 27.25
N VAL A 12 -24.62 -11.83 26.67
CA VAL A 12 -25.79 -10.93 26.69
C VAL A 12 -25.90 -10.12 25.39
N LEU A 13 -27.11 -9.71 25.01
CA LEU A 13 -27.36 -8.85 23.85
C LEU A 13 -27.43 -7.38 24.28
N CYS A 14 -26.44 -6.56 23.90
CA CYS A 14 -26.28 -5.19 24.38
C CYS A 14 -26.53 -4.12 23.30
N LYS A 15 -27.21 -3.04 23.70
CA LYS A 15 -27.38 -1.77 22.98
C LYS A 15 -26.30 -0.79 23.46
N GLY A 16 -25.32 -0.47 22.62
CA GLY A 16 -24.13 0.32 22.99
C GLY A 16 -23.88 1.53 22.09
N SER A 17 -23.42 2.64 22.70
CA SER A 17 -23.31 3.98 22.11
C SER A 17 -22.13 4.13 21.16
N ILE A 18 -22.41 4.39 19.88
CA ILE A 18 -21.48 5.08 18.97
C ILE A 18 -21.26 6.48 19.55
N LEU A 19 -20.20 6.69 20.35
CA LEU A 19 -19.58 8.00 20.62
C LEU A 19 -18.37 7.87 21.58
N LYS A 20 -17.23 7.46 21.02
CA LYS A 20 -16.04 8.33 21.07
C LYS A 20 -15.59 8.57 19.63
N LYS A 21 -16.04 9.71 19.11
CA LYS A 21 -15.52 10.39 17.92
C LYS A 21 -13.99 10.34 17.88
N CYS A 22 -13.47 10.09 16.67
CA CYS A 22 -12.24 10.66 16.13
C CYS A 22 -11.06 10.77 17.10
N GLN A 23 -10.22 9.74 17.18
CA GLN A 23 -8.79 9.98 17.41
C GLN A 23 -7.97 8.82 16.85
N ARG A 24 -7.37 9.05 15.66
CA ARG A 24 -6.26 8.28 15.06
C ARG A 24 -6.70 6.84 14.68
N THR A 25 -6.38 6.25 13.55
CA THR A 25 -5.22 6.26 12.66
C THR A 25 -5.69 5.35 11.51
N SER A 26 -5.66 5.76 10.24
CA SER A 26 -4.54 5.49 9.35
C SER A 26 -3.62 4.37 9.87
N SER A 27 -4.00 3.12 9.69
CA SER A 27 -3.04 2.00 9.71
C SER A 27 -3.66 0.71 9.16
N ARG A 28 -3.15 0.33 7.98
CA ARG A 28 -2.90 -1.04 7.50
C ARG A 28 -4.11 -1.92 7.17
N LEU A 29 -4.47 -1.85 5.89
CA LEU A 29 -4.70 -3.06 5.09
C LEU A 29 -3.37 -3.85 5.07
N GLN A 30 -3.33 -4.97 5.77
CA GLN A 30 -2.47 -6.09 5.42
C GLN A 30 -3.37 -7.09 4.71
N ILE A 31 -3.11 -7.25 3.42
CA ILE A 31 -3.62 -8.33 2.60
C ILE A 31 -2.55 -9.41 2.73
N ASP A 32 -2.88 -10.50 3.39
CA ASP A 32 -2.20 -11.78 3.16
C ASP A 32 -3.11 -12.56 2.20
N GLU A 33 -2.57 -12.90 1.03
CA GLU A 33 -3.19 -13.79 0.06
C GLU A 33 -3.05 -15.23 0.56
N GLU A 34 -4.17 -15.91 0.78
CA GLU A 34 -4.37 -17.32 0.41
C GLU A 34 -5.85 -17.72 0.66
N GLY A 35 -6.56 -18.11 -0.41
CA GLY A 35 -7.73 -19.00 -0.32
C GLY A 35 -9.12 -18.36 -0.19
N GLU A 36 -9.89 -18.48 -1.28
CA GLU A 36 -11.37 -18.48 -1.40
C GLU A 36 -12.17 -17.22 -1.01
N GLY A 37 -12.88 -16.71 -2.02
CA GLY A 37 -13.77 -15.57 -1.92
C GLY A 37 -14.93 -15.79 -0.95
N SER A 38 -14.98 -14.93 0.06
CA SER A 38 -16.22 -14.43 0.60
C SER A 38 -16.04 -12.93 0.84
N THR A 39 -17.06 -12.13 0.52
CA THR A 39 -17.11 -10.72 0.89
C THR A 39 -17.15 -10.62 2.41
N GLU A 40 -16.00 -10.72 3.06
CA GLU A 40 -15.89 -10.52 4.51
C GLU A 40 -16.02 -9.04 4.80
N THR A 41 -17.21 -8.68 5.26
CA THR A 41 -17.48 -7.39 5.89
C THR A 41 -16.41 -7.15 6.96
N ILE A 42 -15.55 -6.14 6.80
CA ILE A 42 -14.45 -5.75 7.72
C ILE A 42 -15.01 -5.14 9.03
N ARG A 43 -16.14 -5.64 9.52
CA ARG A 43 -16.75 -5.22 10.77
C ARG A 43 -16.20 -6.08 11.88
N GLU A 44 -15.58 -5.43 12.86
CA GLU A 44 -15.00 -6.09 14.04
C GLU A 44 -16.08 -6.76 14.93
N GLU A 45 -17.38 -6.50 14.71
CA GLU A 45 -18.51 -7.10 15.44
C GLU A 45 -19.68 -7.45 14.50
N ALA A 46 -20.41 -8.53 14.80
CA ALA A 46 -21.65 -8.92 14.14
C ALA A 46 -22.86 -8.20 14.77
N HIS A 47 -23.73 -7.60 13.95
CA HIS A 47 -24.88 -6.82 14.43
C HIS A 47 -26.20 -7.45 13.99
N VAL A 48 -27.16 -7.49 14.90
CA VAL A 48 -28.57 -7.76 14.55
C VAL A 48 -29.41 -6.54 14.91
N TYR A 49 -30.32 -6.17 14.02
CA TYR A 49 -31.22 -5.05 14.21
C TYR A 49 -32.55 -5.54 14.75
N ILE A 50 -32.99 -5.00 15.88
CA ILE A 50 -34.32 -5.25 16.45
C ILE A 50 -35.08 -3.93 16.37
N ASN A 51 -36.16 -3.89 15.60
CA ASN A 51 -36.96 -2.68 15.33
C ASN A 51 -36.11 -1.50 14.81
N GLY A 52 -35.10 -1.80 13.97
CA GLY A 52 -34.20 -0.80 13.38
C GLY A 52 -33.07 -0.32 14.31
N ILE A 53 -32.99 -0.84 15.53
CA ILE A 53 -31.94 -0.51 16.50
C ILE A 53 -30.89 -1.63 16.46
N PRO A 54 -29.58 -1.31 16.30
CA PRO A 54 -28.54 -2.33 16.29
C PRO A 54 -28.23 -2.85 17.69
N PHE A 55 -28.04 -4.16 17.78
CA PHE A 55 -27.62 -4.88 18.97
C PHE A 55 -26.44 -5.79 18.64
N VAL A 56 -25.57 -5.98 19.63
CA VAL A 56 -24.35 -6.80 19.51
C VAL A 56 -24.29 -7.81 20.65
N LEU A 57 -23.64 -8.95 20.38
CA LEU A 57 -23.40 -10.00 21.37
C LEU A 57 -22.19 -9.65 22.24
N ARG A 58 -22.31 -9.79 23.56
CA ARG A 58 -21.26 -9.46 24.55
C ARG A 58 -21.15 -10.52 25.62
N GLU A 59 -20.02 -10.66 26.31
CA GLU A 59 -19.92 -11.49 27.51
C GLU A 59 -20.53 -10.79 28.73
N LEU A 60 -21.37 -11.49 29.51
CA LEU A 60 -22.05 -10.99 30.72
C LEU A 60 -21.06 -10.45 31.77
N HIS A 61 -19.88 -11.07 31.88
CA HIS A 61 -18.84 -10.69 32.83
C HIS A 61 -17.89 -9.59 32.28
N LYS A 62 -17.97 -9.29 30.98
CA LYS A 62 -17.22 -8.23 30.27
C LYS A 62 -18.10 -7.54 29.22
N PRO A 63 -19.22 -6.91 29.62
CA PRO A 63 -20.27 -6.53 28.68
C PRO A 63 -19.92 -5.30 27.82
N VAL A 64 -18.74 -4.71 28.05
CA VAL A 64 -18.17 -3.56 27.33
C VAL A 64 -17.01 -3.95 26.40
N ASP A 65 -16.52 -5.20 26.47
CA ASP A 65 -15.41 -5.66 25.64
C ASP A 65 -15.92 -6.21 24.30
N ILE A 66 -15.18 -5.94 23.23
CA ILE A 66 -15.48 -6.40 21.87
C ILE A 66 -15.37 -7.92 21.82
N LEU A 67 -16.44 -8.60 21.41
CA LEU A 67 -16.42 -10.05 21.28
C LEU A 67 -15.79 -10.43 19.94
N THR A 68 -14.50 -10.75 19.95
CA THR A 68 -13.79 -11.15 18.73
C THR A 68 -14.08 -12.60 18.38
N HIS A 69 -14.83 -12.84 17.30
CA HIS A 69 -15.02 -14.19 16.76
C HIS A 69 -13.80 -14.60 15.95
N VAL A 70 -13.05 -15.59 16.41
CA VAL A 70 -11.86 -16.10 15.68
C VAL A 70 -12.34 -17.11 14.63
N GLY A 71 -12.17 -16.78 13.34
CA GLY A 71 -12.28 -17.74 12.24
C GLY A 71 -13.69 -18.05 11.72
N ILE A 72 -14.71 -17.23 12.01
CA ILE A 72 -16.06 -17.39 11.45
C ILE A 72 -16.47 -16.07 10.76
N ALA A 73 -16.86 -16.16 9.47
CA ALA A 73 -17.34 -15.02 8.70
C ALA A 73 -18.53 -14.33 9.39
N GLY A 74 -18.46 -13.01 9.59
CA GLY A 74 -19.46 -12.23 10.35
C GLY A 74 -20.91 -12.38 9.86
N VAL A 75 -21.12 -12.63 8.57
CA VAL A 75 -22.46 -12.85 7.97
C VAL A 75 -23.12 -14.14 8.49
N VAL A 76 -22.33 -15.19 8.73
CA VAL A 76 -22.81 -16.46 9.30
C VAL A 76 -23.23 -16.26 10.75
N VAL A 77 -22.48 -15.44 11.49
CA VAL A 77 -22.79 -15.09 12.88
C VAL A 77 -24.07 -14.26 12.98
N GLU A 78 -24.26 -13.24 12.12
CA GLU A 78 -25.48 -12.43 12.09
C GLU A 78 -26.73 -13.27 11.77
N THR A 79 -26.61 -14.20 10.82
CA THR A 79 -27.72 -15.08 10.41
C THR A 79 -28.10 -16.04 11.55
N ARG A 80 -27.11 -16.67 12.19
CA ARG A 80 -27.35 -17.56 13.34
C ARG A 80 -27.93 -16.79 14.53
N LEU A 81 -27.39 -15.60 14.84
CA LEU A 81 -27.88 -14.77 15.93
C LEU A 81 -29.35 -14.34 15.70
N LYS A 82 -29.72 -14.03 14.46
CA LYS A 82 -31.12 -13.78 14.09
C LYS A 82 -32.00 -15.02 14.32
N GLU A 83 -31.57 -16.21 13.91
CA GLU A 83 -32.32 -17.46 14.14
C GLU A 83 -32.54 -17.74 15.63
N ASP A 84 -31.50 -17.53 16.45
CA ASP A 84 -31.54 -17.70 17.90
C ASP A 84 -32.53 -16.73 18.56
N ILE A 85 -32.46 -15.44 18.20
CA ILE A 85 -33.41 -14.41 18.66
C ILE A 85 -34.85 -14.78 18.27
N LEU A 86 -35.07 -15.20 17.02
CA LEU A 86 -36.39 -15.60 16.55
C LEU A 86 -36.91 -16.85 17.26
N SER A 87 -36.03 -17.77 17.68
CA SER A 87 -36.44 -18.91 18.49
C SER A 87 -36.87 -18.50 19.90
N GLU A 88 -36.10 -17.62 20.56
CA GLU A 88 -36.45 -17.11 21.89
C GLU A 88 -37.81 -16.42 21.87
N VAL A 89 -38.02 -15.54 20.89
CA VAL A 89 -39.24 -14.76 20.73
C VAL A 89 -40.46 -15.68 20.53
N ARG A 90 -40.31 -16.80 19.81
CA ARG A 90 -41.37 -17.81 19.67
C ARG A 90 -41.68 -18.54 20.97
N GLU A 91 -40.65 -18.91 21.73
CA GLU A 91 -40.79 -19.67 22.98
C GLU A 91 -41.34 -18.83 24.14
N THR A 92 -41.00 -17.54 24.18
CA THR A 92 -41.37 -16.59 25.24
C THR A 92 -42.65 -15.80 24.96
N GLY A 93 -43.32 -16.05 23.83
CA GLY A 93 -44.54 -15.33 23.44
C GLY A 93 -44.30 -13.87 23.07
N GLY A 94 -43.11 -13.55 22.54
CA GLY A 94 -42.75 -12.22 22.04
C GLY A 94 -41.88 -11.38 22.97
N GLN A 95 -41.49 -11.86 24.15
CA GLN A 95 -40.75 -11.07 25.15
C GLN A 95 -39.30 -11.53 25.29
N MET A 96 -38.34 -10.62 25.05
CA MET A 96 -36.91 -10.93 25.15
C MET A 96 -36.20 -9.98 26.13
N LEU A 97 -35.23 -10.51 26.88
CA LEU A 97 -34.39 -9.71 27.77
C LEU A 97 -33.21 -9.11 27.00
N LEU A 98 -33.22 -7.80 26.83
CA LEU A 98 -32.16 -7.03 26.17
C LEU A 98 -31.37 -6.23 27.20
N HIS A 99 -30.16 -5.80 26.85
CA HIS A 99 -29.31 -5.02 27.74
C HIS A 99 -28.95 -3.68 27.09
N ARG A 100 -28.77 -2.62 27.89
CA ARG A 100 -28.25 -1.33 27.43
C ARG A 100 -27.21 -0.78 28.40
N GLU A 101 -26.30 0.02 27.88
CA GLU A 101 -25.36 0.77 28.71
C GLU A 101 -26.03 2.05 29.24
N GLU A 102 -26.08 2.21 30.56
CA GLU A 102 -26.45 3.46 31.22
C GLU A 102 -25.25 4.03 31.96
N TYR A 103 -24.94 5.29 31.67
CA TYR A 103 -23.86 6.01 32.33
C TYR A 103 -24.38 6.71 33.59
N SER A 104 -23.85 6.35 34.75
CA SER A 104 -24.16 7.01 36.01
C SER A 104 -23.28 8.24 36.19
N THR A 105 -23.88 9.43 36.16
CA THR A 105 -23.18 10.70 36.37
C THR A 105 -22.66 10.86 37.80
N THR A 106 -23.22 10.14 38.76
CA THR A 106 -22.84 10.18 40.18
C THR A 106 -21.63 9.31 40.52
N SER A 107 -21.47 8.16 39.84
CA SER A 107 -20.32 7.25 40.03
C SER A 107 -19.28 7.33 38.92
N ASN A 108 -19.54 8.11 37.87
CA ASN A 108 -18.66 8.29 36.69
C ASN A 108 -18.28 6.95 36.02
N GLN A 109 -19.19 5.98 36.09
CA GLN A 109 -19.04 4.61 35.58
C GLN A 109 -20.27 4.22 34.74
N SER A 110 -20.03 3.47 33.67
CA SER A 110 -21.08 2.84 32.88
C SER A 110 -21.52 1.53 33.52
N GLN A 111 -22.83 1.30 33.61
CA GLN A 111 -23.41 0.04 34.05
C GLN A 111 -24.31 -0.53 32.95
N VAL A 112 -24.28 -1.84 32.77
CA VAL A 112 -25.16 -2.54 31.83
C VAL A 112 -26.41 -2.99 32.56
N ILE A 113 -27.57 -2.56 32.06
CA ILE A 113 -28.88 -2.81 32.68
C ILE A 113 -29.75 -3.62 31.71
N GLY A 114 -30.30 -4.72 32.21
CA GLY A 114 -31.26 -5.55 31.49
C GLY A 114 -32.66 -4.96 31.51
N TYR A 115 -33.37 -5.01 30.38
CA TYR A 115 -34.76 -4.62 30.24
C TYR A 115 -35.50 -5.60 29.32
N TRP A 116 -36.77 -5.86 29.61
CA TRP A 116 -37.62 -6.71 28.77
C TRP A 116 -38.22 -5.88 27.65
N GLU A 117 -38.09 -6.35 26.41
CA GLU A 117 -38.65 -5.72 25.22
C GLU A 117 -39.58 -6.71 24.50
N TYR A 118 -40.68 -6.20 23.95
CA TYR A 118 -41.56 -7.00 23.10
C TYR A 118 -41.09 -6.92 21.64
N ILE A 119 -40.75 -8.06 21.06
CA ILE A 119 -40.14 -8.16 19.72
C ILE A 119 -41.09 -8.90 18.79
N GLN A 120 -41.42 -8.26 17.66
CA GLN A 120 -42.11 -8.92 16.56
C GLN A 120 -41.08 -9.58 15.62
N PRO A 121 -41.34 -10.80 15.10
CA PRO A 121 -40.41 -11.49 14.20
C PRO A 121 -39.96 -10.66 12.99
N GLU A 122 -40.84 -9.84 12.43
CA GLU A 122 -40.57 -8.98 11.26
C GLU A 122 -39.63 -7.80 11.59
N GLY A 123 -39.51 -7.48 12.88
CA GLY A 123 -38.64 -6.44 13.41
C GLY A 123 -37.18 -6.86 13.54
N VAL A 124 -36.86 -8.15 13.42
CA VAL A 124 -35.48 -8.68 13.57
C VAL A 124 -34.84 -8.83 12.19
N LYS A 125 -33.79 -8.05 11.92
CA LYS A 125 -33.12 -7.98 10.62
C LYS A 125 -31.60 -8.08 10.73
N THR A 126 -30.96 -8.73 9.76
CA THR A 126 -29.50 -8.71 9.60
C THR A 126 -29.03 -7.40 8.96
N SER A 127 -27.73 -7.12 8.98
CA SER A 127 -27.19 -5.93 8.31
C SER A 127 -27.54 -5.91 6.82
N ALA A 128 -27.43 -7.05 6.14
CA ALA A 128 -27.73 -7.18 4.71
C ALA A 128 -29.20 -6.86 4.38
N GLU A 129 -30.14 -7.29 5.22
CA GLU A 129 -31.57 -7.04 5.03
C GLU A 129 -31.94 -5.56 5.23
N ILE A 130 -31.26 -4.85 6.14
CA ILE A 130 -31.43 -3.40 6.31
C ILE A 130 -30.93 -2.64 5.08
N TYR A 131 -29.76 -3.01 4.55
CA TYR A 131 -29.22 -2.37 3.33
C TYR A 131 -30.12 -2.59 2.12
N ALA A 132 -30.58 -3.82 1.90
CA ALA A 132 -31.49 -4.13 0.81
C ALA A 132 -32.84 -3.40 0.92
N ALA A 133 -33.34 -3.16 2.14
CA ALA A 133 -34.56 -2.37 2.36
C ALA A 133 -34.35 -0.88 2.05
N GLN A 134 -33.23 -0.29 2.50
CA GLN A 134 -32.90 1.12 2.22
C GLN A 134 -32.70 1.39 0.73
N GLU A 135 -32.15 0.44 -0.01
CA GLU A 135 -31.97 0.54 -1.46
C GLU A 135 -33.31 0.53 -2.21
N ARG A 136 -34.28 -0.27 -1.75
CA ARG A 136 -35.66 -0.28 -2.29
C ARG A 136 -36.44 0.98 -1.93
N ASP A 137 -36.32 1.46 -0.69
CA ASP A 137 -37.00 2.68 -0.23
C ASP A 137 -36.43 3.93 -0.90
N ALA A 138 -35.11 3.99 -1.13
CA ALA A 138 -34.48 5.05 -1.91
C ALA A 138 -34.97 5.04 -3.37
N LEU A 139 -35.19 3.87 -3.96
CA LEU A 139 -35.73 3.74 -5.31
C LEU A 139 -37.21 4.15 -5.38
N ALA A 140 -38.03 3.79 -4.39
CA ALA A 140 -39.44 4.18 -4.30
C ALA A 140 -39.62 5.68 -4.06
N SER A 141 -38.82 6.28 -3.16
CA SER A 141 -38.82 7.73 -2.90
C SER A 141 -38.42 8.54 -4.14
N ASN A 142 -37.54 8.00 -4.99
CA ASN A 142 -37.18 8.62 -6.27
C ASN A 142 -38.33 8.54 -7.30
N VAL A 143 -39.14 7.48 -7.29
CA VAL A 143 -40.31 7.36 -8.17
C VAL A 143 -41.42 8.32 -7.74
N ASP A 144 -41.69 8.44 -6.43
CA ASP A 144 -42.69 9.38 -5.90
C ASP A 144 -42.28 10.86 -6.08
N ALA A 145 -40.98 11.18 -5.95
CA ALA A 145 -40.46 12.52 -6.22
C ALA A 145 -40.55 12.90 -7.71
N ILE A 146 -40.46 11.93 -8.62
CA ILE A 146 -40.66 12.15 -10.07
C ILE A 146 -42.15 12.35 -10.39
N HIS A 147 -43.05 11.69 -9.67
CA HIS A 147 -44.50 11.88 -9.84
C HIS A 147 -45.02 13.19 -9.23
N SER A 148 -44.48 13.65 -8.10
CA SER A 148 -44.91 14.94 -7.50
C SER A 148 -44.41 16.17 -8.27
N CYS A 149 -43.32 16.05 -9.06
CA CYS A 149 -42.81 17.13 -9.90
C CYS A 149 -43.65 17.43 -11.16
N LYS A 150 -44.76 16.71 -11.40
CA LYS A 150 -45.62 16.93 -12.58
C LYS A 150 -46.88 17.76 -12.33
N ASP A 151 -47.29 18.02 -11.08
CA ASP A 151 -48.63 18.62 -10.83
C ASP A 151 -48.71 19.94 -10.05
N ASP A 152 -47.61 20.51 -9.54
CA ASP A 152 -47.69 21.82 -8.86
C ASP A 152 -46.91 22.92 -9.60
N SER A 153 -47.43 23.30 -10.76
CA SER A 153 -47.24 24.66 -11.26
C SER A 153 -48.26 25.57 -10.60
N LEU A 154 -47.87 26.33 -9.57
CA LEU A 154 -48.32 27.70 -9.23
C LEU A 154 -47.75 28.18 -7.87
N GLY A 155 -46.87 29.19 -7.90
CA GLY A 155 -46.81 30.22 -6.84
C GLY A 155 -45.61 30.26 -5.87
N PHE A 156 -44.77 31.28 -6.07
CA PHE A 156 -43.92 32.00 -5.09
C PHE A 156 -42.56 31.44 -4.64
N GLY A 157 -41.52 32.29 -4.85
CA GLY A 157 -40.24 32.27 -4.13
C GLY A 157 -39.04 31.92 -5.00
N ALA A 158 -38.31 32.92 -5.49
CA ALA A 158 -37.04 32.75 -6.18
C ALA A 158 -36.01 32.07 -5.25
N ASN A 159 -35.88 30.75 -5.36
CA ASN A 159 -34.71 30.03 -4.89
C ASN A 159 -33.58 30.38 -5.86
N VAL A 160 -32.80 31.41 -5.52
CA VAL A 160 -31.58 31.73 -6.26
C VAL A 160 -30.68 30.52 -6.14
N ASP A 161 -30.46 29.82 -7.25
CA ASP A 161 -29.53 28.71 -7.36
C ASP A 161 -28.11 29.20 -7.05
N THR A 162 -27.76 29.15 -5.76
CA THR A 162 -26.50 29.64 -5.18
C THR A 162 -25.31 28.91 -5.77
N ILE A 163 -25.49 27.65 -6.14
CA ILE A 163 -24.47 26.81 -6.72
C ILE A 163 -24.20 27.22 -8.18
N SER A 164 -25.25 27.50 -8.96
CA SER A 164 -25.12 28.01 -10.33
C SER A 164 -24.54 29.44 -10.40
N SER A 165 -24.50 30.17 -9.28
CA SER A 165 -23.87 31.51 -9.20
C SER A 165 -22.36 31.50 -8.96
N LEU A 166 -21.76 30.35 -8.66
CA LEU A 166 -20.32 30.23 -8.39
C LEU A 166 -19.48 30.42 -9.67
N PRO A 167 -18.24 30.94 -9.58
CA PRO A 167 -17.27 30.92 -10.66
C PRO A 167 -16.92 29.49 -11.10
N ASP A 168 -16.55 29.31 -12.36
CA ASP A 168 -16.23 27.98 -12.92
C ASP A 168 -15.09 27.29 -12.16
N GLU A 169 -14.12 28.06 -11.65
CA GLU A 169 -12.98 27.59 -10.88
C GLU A 169 -13.41 26.95 -9.55
N MET A 170 -14.44 27.51 -8.91
CA MET A 170 -14.99 27.02 -7.64
C MET A 170 -15.83 25.75 -7.88
N ILE A 171 -16.60 25.72 -8.96
CA ILE A 171 -17.37 24.55 -9.40
C ILE A 171 -16.41 23.39 -9.72
N LEU A 172 -15.33 23.67 -10.46
CA LEU A 172 -14.27 22.71 -10.74
C LEU A 172 -13.62 22.18 -9.46
N MET A 173 -13.37 23.05 -8.48
CA MET A 173 -12.85 22.63 -7.18
C MET A 173 -13.81 21.65 -6.49
N ILE A 174 -15.11 21.98 -6.42
CA ILE A 174 -16.13 21.14 -5.78
C ILE A 174 -16.20 19.76 -6.45
N VAL A 175 -16.28 19.71 -7.79
CA VAL A 175 -16.34 18.45 -8.55
C VAL A 175 -15.07 17.60 -8.37
N ARG A 176 -13.90 18.23 -8.24
CA ARG A 176 -12.62 17.51 -8.02
C ARG A 176 -12.53 16.79 -6.69
N PHE A 177 -13.37 17.12 -5.71
CA PHE A 177 -13.43 16.46 -4.41
C PHE A 177 -14.52 15.38 -4.34
N LEU A 178 -15.34 15.21 -5.39
CA LEU A 178 -16.37 14.17 -5.43
C LEU A 178 -15.77 12.81 -5.86
N PRO A 179 -16.19 11.69 -5.24
CA PRO A 179 -15.94 10.35 -5.76
C PRO A 179 -16.49 10.21 -7.19
N ALA A 180 -15.90 9.33 -8.00
CA ALA A 180 -16.20 9.21 -9.43
C ALA A 180 -17.71 9.03 -9.74
N LYS A 181 -18.41 8.20 -8.96
CA LYS A 181 -19.86 7.96 -9.08
C LYS A 181 -20.69 9.22 -8.80
N GLU A 182 -20.28 10.02 -7.81
CA GLU A 182 -20.96 11.25 -7.42
C GLU A 182 -20.63 12.41 -8.36
N ALA A 183 -19.39 12.49 -8.86
CA ALA A 183 -19.03 13.42 -9.91
C ALA A 183 -19.89 13.16 -11.17
N ALA A 184 -20.03 11.90 -11.58
CA ALA A 184 -20.88 11.51 -12.71
C ALA A 184 -22.36 11.84 -12.47
N ARG A 185 -22.88 11.73 -11.24
CA ARG A 185 -24.26 12.15 -10.92
C ARG A 185 -24.44 13.67 -11.01
N VAL A 186 -23.51 14.43 -10.44
CA VAL A 186 -23.54 15.90 -10.45
C VAL A 186 -23.33 16.46 -11.87
N SER A 187 -22.68 15.70 -12.76
CA SER A 187 -22.53 16.03 -14.19
C SER A 187 -23.83 16.28 -14.93
N VAL A 188 -24.89 15.58 -14.52
CA VAL A 188 -26.20 15.57 -15.19
C VAL A 188 -27.03 16.76 -14.72
N LEU A 189 -26.69 17.36 -13.58
CA LEU A 189 -27.44 18.45 -12.95
C LEU A 189 -27.25 19.80 -13.66
N SER A 190 -26.10 20.04 -14.30
CA SER A 190 -25.86 21.28 -15.08
C SER A 190 -24.71 21.15 -16.05
N LYS A 191 -24.81 21.85 -17.19
CA LYS A 191 -23.73 21.95 -18.18
C LYS A 191 -22.42 22.53 -17.61
N ARG A 192 -22.49 23.27 -16.50
CA ARG A 192 -21.29 23.80 -15.82
C ARG A 192 -20.56 22.76 -14.98
N PHE A 193 -21.26 21.74 -14.49
CA PHE A 193 -20.69 20.61 -13.77
C PHE A 193 -20.03 19.58 -14.69
N GLN A 194 -20.24 19.67 -16.00
CA GLN A 194 -19.67 18.77 -17.01
C GLN A 194 -18.13 18.85 -17.15
N LYS A 195 -17.46 19.67 -16.34
CA LYS A 195 -16.08 20.08 -16.61
C LYS A 195 -15.00 19.15 -16.09
N VAL A 196 -15.29 18.14 -15.27
CA VAL A 196 -14.29 17.14 -14.84
C VAL A 196 -14.98 15.84 -14.44
N PHE A 197 -14.76 14.76 -15.19
CA PHE A 197 -15.12 13.40 -14.75
C PHE A 197 -13.91 12.49 -14.57
N THR A 198 -14.11 11.51 -13.69
CA THR A 198 -13.21 10.39 -13.47
C THR A 198 -13.94 9.14 -13.94
N ILE A 199 -13.41 8.46 -14.95
CA ILE A 199 -13.94 7.18 -15.44
C ILE A 199 -13.02 6.09 -14.92
N ILE A 200 -13.57 5.16 -14.13
CA ILE A 200 -12.82 4.03 -13.57
C ILE A 200 -13.64 2.78 -13.85
N GLN A 201 -13.02 1.81 -14.52
CA GLN A 201 -13.42 0.41 -14.48
C GLN A 201 -12.25 -0.38 -13.91
N ASP A 202 -12.45 -0.97 -12.75
CA ASP A 202 -11.48 -1.82 -12.07
C ASP A 202 -12.23 -3.08 -11.60
N PRO A 203 -11.87 -4.29 -12.06
CA PRO A 203 -12.56 -5.53 -11.71
C PRO A 203 -12.48 -5.82 -10.21
N GLU A 204 -11.49 -5.25 -9.51
CA GLU A 204 -11.38 -5.35 -8.05
C GLU A 204 -12.35 -4.42 -7.31
N LEU A 205 -12.96 -3.46 -8.00
CA LEU A 205 -13.89 -2.47 -7.45
C LEU A 205 -15.31 -2.58 -8.01
N ASP A 206 -15.55 -3.41 -9.04
CA ASP A 206 -16.83 -3.51 -9.74
C ASP A 206 -17.35 -4.96 -9.71
N GLU A 207 -18.37 -5.20 -8.88
CA GLU A 207 -19.08 -6.48 -8.79
C GLU A 207 -19.92 -6.78 -10.04
N ASN A 208 -20.22 -5.75 -10.86
CA ASN A 208 -20.85 -5.93 -12.15
C ASN A 208 -19.76 -6.05 -13.22
N GLN A 209 -19.34 -7.27 -13.53
CA GLN A 209 -18.44 -7.55 -14.65
C GLN A 209 -19.11 -7.21 -15.97
N GLU A 210 -19.05 -5.95 -16.32
CA GLU A 210 -19.46 -5.50 -17.62
C GLU A 210 -18.42 -5.93 -18.67
N ASN A 211 -18.90 -6.50 -19.77
CA ASN A 211 -18.07 -6.89 -20.90
C ASN A 211 -17.27 -5.67 -21.42
N LEU A 212 -15.96 -5.85 -21.62
CA LEU A 212 -15.01 -4.86 -22.16
C LEU A 212 -15.59 -4.05 -23.32
N ARG A 213 -16.24 -4.71 -24.30
CA ARG A 213 -16.81 -4.03 -25.47
C ARG A 213 -17.87 -3.00 -25.09
N GLY A 214 -18.78 -3.35 -24.18
CA GLY A 214 -19.83 -2.46 -23.72
C GLY A 214 -19.27 -1.20 -23.07
N PHE A 215 -18.21 -1.36 -22.27
CA PHE A 215 -17.54 -0.25 -21.62
C PHE A 215 -16.83 0.64 -22.62
N LEU A 216 -16.02 0.05 -23.52
CA LEU A 216 -15.30 0.78 -24.57
C LEU A 216 -16.25 1.55 -25.48
N ASP A 217 -17.39 0.97 -25.86
CA ASP A 217 -18.41 1.62 -26.70
C ASP A 217 -19.07 2.80 -25.97
N ARG A 218 -19.41 2.65 -24.68
CA ARG A 218 -19.98 3.78 -23.92
C ARG A 218 -18.98 4.91 -23.73
N VAL A 219 -17.72 4.62 -23.43
CA VAL A 219 -16.68 5.65 -23.31
C VAL A 219 -16.48 6.34 -24.66
N SER A 220 -16.45 5.56 -25.75
CA SER A 220 -16.32 6.10 -27.11
C SER A 220 -17.55 6.90 -27.57
N ALA A 221 -18.71 6.72 -26.95
CA ALA A 221 -19.94 7.46 -27.24
C ALA A 221 -20.04 8.79 -26.48
N LEU A 222 -19.10 9.11 -25.59
CA LEU A 222 -19.11 10.35 -24.83
C LEU A 222 -18.97 11.58 -25.75
N PRO A 223 -19.83 12.63 -25.63
CA PRO A 223 -19.76 13.80 -26.50
C PRO A 223 -18.49 14.64 -26.31
N GLU A 224 -17.70 14.84 -27.37
CA GLU A 224 -16.42 15.58 -27.33
C GLU A 224 -16.56 17.05 -26.92
N LEU A 225 -17.64 17.71 -27.36
CA LEU A 225 -17.84 19.17 -27.17
C LEU A 225 -18.10 19.57 -25.72
N ILE A 226 -18.49 18.60 -24.88
CA ILE A 226 -19.09 18.86 -23.58
C ILE A 226 -18.33 18.11 -22.47
N THR A 227 -17.74 16.97 -22.80
CA THR A 227 -17.09 16.09 -21.82
C THR A 227 -15.61 16.47 -21.67
N ARG A 228 -15.16 16.60 -20.42
CA ARG A 228 -13.73 16.66 -20.08
C ARG A 228 -13.44 15.57 -19.07
N ILE A 229 -12.53 14.67 -19.41
CA ILE A 229 -12.07 13.61 -18.51
C ILE A 229 -10.79 14.10 -17.84
N ARG A 230 -10.72 14.04 -16.52
CA ARG A 230 -9.46 14.31 -15.80
C ARG A 230 -8.67 13.02 -15.60
N ARG A 231 -9.36 11.95 -15.20
CA ARG A 231 -8.76 10.63 -14.96
C ARG A 231 -9.54 9.55 -15.68
N PHE A 232 -8.81 8.71 -16.39
CA PHE A 232 -9.32 7.49 -16.99
C PHE A 232 -8.51 6.31 -16.44
N SER A 233 -9.20 5.28 -15.96
CA SER A 233 -8.59 4.04 -15.48
C SER A 233 -9.37 2.85 -16.00
N LEU A 234 -8.70 1.94 -16.69
CA LEU A 234 -9.25 0.66 -17.11
C LEU A 234 -8.26 -0.46 -16.75
N LYS A 235 -8.64 -1.36 -15.86
CA LYS A 235 -7.95 -2.64 -15.68
C LYS A 235 -8.85 -3.75 -16.20
N TYR A 236 -8.32 -4.66 -16.99
CA TYR A 236 -9.09 -5.78 -17.50
C TYR A 236 -8.25 -7.06 -17.43
N LYS A 237 -8.76 -8.06 -16.71
CA LYS A 237 -8.01 -9.29 -16.40
C LYS A 237 -8.28 -10.44 -17.36
N GLU A 238 -9.42 -10.42 -18.04
CA GLU A 238 -9.82 -11.51 -18.93
C GLU A 238 -9.15 -11.40 -20.31
N ARG A 239 -9.26 -12.49 -21.09
CA ARG A 239 -8.72 -12.60 -22.44
C ARG A 239 -9.23 -11.45 -23.31
N VAL A 240 -8.30 -10.76 -23.98
CA VAL A 240 -8.62 -9.70 -24.94
C VAL A 240 -8.25 -10.21 -26.33
N ASP A 241 -9.26 -10.35 -27.19
CA ASP A 241 -9.04 -10.79 -28.56
C ASP A 241 -8.50 -9.65 -29.43
N SER A 242 -7.73 -10.01 -30.47
CA SER A 242 -7.16 -9.01 -31.40
C SER A 242 -8.23 -8.20 -32.14
N ALA A 243 -9.46 -8.72 -32.24
CA ALA A 243 -10.61 -8.00 -32.79
C ALA A 243 -11.04 -6.80 -31.92
N ASP A 244 -10.72 -6.81 -30.64
CA ASP A 244 -11.05 -5.73 -29.69
C ASP A 244 -10.04 -4.58 -29.71
N PHE A 245 -8.85 -4.79 -30.28
CA PHE A 245 -7.79 -3.77 -30.34
C PHE A 245 -8.22 -2.51 -31.10
N ALA A 246 -9.11 -2.64 -32.09
CA ALA A 246 -9.68 -1.49 -32.78
C ALA A 246 -10.58 -0.64 -31.86
N LEU A 247 -11.36 -1.29 -30.98
CA LEU A 247 -12.21 -0.61 -29.99
C LEU A 247 -11.37 0.02 -28.89
N VAL A 248 -10.32 -0.68 -28.43
CA VAL A 248 -9.37 -0.15 -27.45
C VAL A 248 -8.68 1.09 -28.02
N ASN A 249 -8.14 1.03 -29.24
CA ASN A 249 -7.53 2.18 -29.93
C ASN A 249 -8.50 3.35 -30.03
N LYS A 250 -9.73 3.10 -30.49
CA LYS A 250 -10.76 4.13 -30.60
C LYS A 250 -11.04 4.80 -29.25
N CYS A 251 -11.17 4.01 -28.19
CA CYS A 251 -11.40 4.49 -26.84
C CYS A 251 -10.22 5.35 -26.34
N ILE A 252 -8.98 4.89 -26.50
CA ILE A 252 -7.78 5.64 -26.09
C ILE A 252 -7.72 6.98 -26.81
N CYS A 253 -7.81 6.99 -28.13
CA CYS A 253 -7.78 8.23 -28.92
C CYS A 253 -8.91 9.19 -28.53
N HIS A 254 -10.10 8.67 -28.24
CA HIS A 254 -11.23 9.47 -27.78
C HIS A 254 -10.96 10.12 -26.42
N VAL A 255 -10.53 9.33 -25.43
CA VAL A 255 -10.20 9.82 -24.08
C VAL A 255 -9.09 10.88 -24.12
N LEU A 256 -8.12 10.73 -25.02
CA LEU A 256 -7.07 11.73 -25.24
C LEU A 256 -7.63 13.04 -25.80
N LYS A 257 -8.55 13.00 -26.77
CA LYS A 257 -9.25 14.19 -27.28
C LYS A 257 -10.09 14.90 -26.22
N LEU A 258 -10.64 14.14 -25.26
CA LEU A 258 -11.37 14.69 -24.10
C LEU A 258 -10.44 15.39 -23.08
N GLY A 259 -9.12 15.39 -23.32
CA GLY A 259 -8.15 16.15 -22.53
C GLY A 259 -7.76 15.48 -21.22
N VAL A 260 -7.70 14.15 -21.19
CA VAL A 260 -7.27 13.37 -20.02
C VAL A 260 -5.92 13.84 -19.49
N MET A 261 -5.80 13.91 -18.16
CA MET A 261 -4.58 14.27 -17.46
C MET A 261 -3.93 13.07 -16.76
N ASP A 262 -4.72 12.15 -16.24
CA ASP A 262 -4.28 10.92 -15.58
C ASP A 262 -4.86 9.72 -16.33
N PHE A 263 -4.01 9.04 -17.10
CA PHE A 263 -4.42 7.90 -17.90
C PHE A 263 -3.78 6.63 -17.33
N GLN A 264 -4.63 5.64 -17.02
CA GLN A 264 -4.24 4.33 -16.56
C GLN A 264 -4.93 3.26 -17.39
N MET A 265 -4.17 2.32 -17.93
CA MET A 265 -4.73 1.15 -18.60
C MET A 265 -3.88 -0.10 -18.31
N CYS A 266 -4.54 -1.25 -18.10
CA CYS A 266 -3.94 -2.57 -17.88
C CYS A 266 -4.83 -3.63 -18.56
N LEU A 267 -4.26 -4.48 -19.42
CA LEU A 267 -4.98 -5.50 -20.19
C LEU A 267 -4.28 -6.85 -20.03
N ASP A 268 -4.49 -7.53 -18.89
CA ASP A 268 -3.67 -8.69 -18.49
C ASP A 268 -3.85 -9.91 -19.40
N GLY A 269 -5.03 -10.05 -20.00
CA GLY A 269 -5.36 -11.15 -20.91
C GLY A 269 -4.90 -10.96 -22.36
N VAL A 270 -4.00 -10.01 -22.64
CA VAL A 270 -3.37 -9.83 -23.95
C VAL A 270 -2.14 -10.74 -24.07
N GLU A 271 -2.21 -11.77 -24.91
CA GLU A 271 -1.11 -12.75 -25.08
C GLU A 271 0.06 -12.22 -25.94
N LYS A 272 -0.24 -11.50 -27.03
CA LYS A 272 0.75 -11.10 -28.07
C LYS A 272 1.26 -9.67 -27.99
N GLY A 273 1.01 -8.99 -26.87
CA GLY A 273 1.24 -7.55 -26.72
C GLY A 273 0.26 -6.71 -27.54
N TYR A 274 -0.05 -5.52 -27.05
CA TYR A 274 -0.86 -4.53 -27.75
C TYR A 274 -0.07 -3.24 -27.91
N SER A 275 0.06 -2.78 -29.17
CA SER A 275 0.73 -1.54 -29.52
C SER A 275 -0.17 -0.33 -29.27
N LEU A 276 0.34 0.63 -28.51
CA LEU A 276 -0.38 1.86 -28.18
C LEU A 276 -0.51 2.80 -29.38
N PRO A 277 -1.61 3.57 -29.48
CA PRO A 277 -1.79 4.53 -30.56
C PRO A 277 -0.79 5.71 -30.45
N PRO A 278 -0.26 6.23 -31.57
CA PRO A 278 0.69 7.36 -31.59
C PRO A 278 0.20 8.62 -30.87
N GLU A 279 -1.12 8.85 -30.87
CA GLU A 279 -1.79 9.97 -30.22
C GLU A 279 -1.51 10.03 -28.71
N LEU A 280 -1.28 8.88 -28.08
CA LEU A 280 -0.92 8.82 -26.67
C LEU A 280 0.40 9.56 -26.41
N PHE A 281 1.38 9.38 -27.30
CA PHE A 281 2.74 9.92 -27.17
C PHE A 281 2.89 11.37 -27.65
N THR A 282 1.82 11.97 -28.19
CA THR A 282 1.78 13.37 -28.64
C THR A 282 0.82 14.23 -27.81
N SER A 283 0.26 13.66 -26.73
CA SER A 283 -0.68 14.34 -25.86
C SER A 283 -0.04 15.48 -25.07
N LYS A 284 -0.68 16.64 -25.11
CA LYS A 284 -0.24 17.85 -24.39
C LYS A 284 -0.86 17.99 -23.00
N THR A 285 -1.84 17.15 -22.66
CA THR A 285 -2.62 17.25 -21.42
C THR A 285 -2.22 16.22 -20.37
N LEU A 286 -1.61 15.10 -20.79
CA LEU A 286 -1.22 14.01 -19.91
C LEU A 286 -0.17 14.46 -18.90
N ALA A 287 -0.56 14.47 -17.63
CA ALA A 287 0.30 14.73 -16.48
C ALA A 287 0.77 13.44 -15.79
N LYS A 288 -0.03 12.37 -15.87
CA LYS A 288 0.31 11.04 -15.38
C LYS A 288 -0.08 9.97 -16.40
N LEU A 289 0.84 9.05 -16.67
CA LEU A 289 0.64 7.90 -17.54
C LEU A 289 0.99 6.62 -16.79
N THR A 290 0.04 5.72 -16.66
CA THR A 290 0.22 4.38 -16.09
C THR A 290 -0.12 3.33 -17.15
N LEU A 291 0.86 2.51 -17.52
CA LEU A 291 0.69 1.39 -18.44
C LEU A 291 1.00 0.09 -17.73
N GLY A 292 0.03 -0.80 -17.70
CA GLY A 292 0.12 -2.10 -17.05
C GLY A 292 0.56 -3.24 -17.98
N LYS A 293 0.25 -4.48 -17.58
CA LYS A 293 0.47 -5.68 -18.39
C LYS A 293 -0.36 -5.62 -19.68
N GLY A 294 0.14 -6.28 -20.72
CA GLY A 294 -0.49 -6.38 -22.03
C GLY A 294 -0.05 -5.33 -23.04
N PHE A 295 0.65 -4.27 -22.61
CA PHE A 295 1.16 -3.23 -23.50
C PHE A 295 2.58 -3.52 -24.00
N GLU A 296 2.80 -3.21 -25.27
CA GLU A 296 4.07 -3.37 -25.95
C GLU A 296 4.45 -2.09 -26.71
N ILE A 297 5.63 -1.55 -26.42
CA ILE A 297 6.14 -0.31 -27.03
C ILE A 297 7.39 -0.64 -27.84
N GLU A 298 7.22 -0.81 -29.15
CA GLU A 298 8.32 -1.08 -30.09
C GLU A 298 9.01 0.21 -30.57
N ALA A 299 8.23 1.26 -30.82
CA ALA A 299 8.72 2.52 -31.36
C ALA A 299 7.82 3.68 -30.96
N LEU A 300 8.42 4.86 -30.83
CA LEU A 300 7.70 6.10 -30.65
C LEU A 300 7.51 6.81 -32.00
N PRO A 301 6.42 7.56 -32.17
CA PRO A 301 6.27 8.44 -33.31
C PRO A 301 7.37 9.52 -33.31
N ARG A 302 7.78 10.00 -34.48
CA ARG A 302 8.91 10.94 -34.63
C ARG A 302 8.65 12.29 -33.94
N ASP A 303 7.40 12.66 -33.82
CA ASP A 303 6.89 13.87 -33.18
C ASP A 303 6.43 13.63 -31.73
N ALA A 304 6.80 12.48 -31.12
CA ALA A 304 6.51 12.19 -29.72
C ALA A 304 6.98 13.34 -28.82
N PHE A 305 6.03 13.92 -28.10
CA PHE A 305 6.27 15.05 -27.20
C PHE A 305 5.15 15.13 -26.17
N LEU A 306 5.52 14.93 -24.90
CA LEU A 306 4.64 14.85 -23.74
C LEU A 306 4.99 16.00 -22.76
N PRO A 307 4.65 17.25 -23.10
CA PRO A 307 5.15 18.43 -22.38
C PRO A 307 4.60 18.56 -20.95
N ALA A 308 3.48 17.91 -20.64
CA ALA A 308 2.84 17.99 -19.33
C ALA A 308 3.17 16.79 -18.42
N LEU A 309 3.82 15.74 -18.93
CA LEU A 309 3.97 14.47 -18.23
C LEU A 309 4.96 14.61 -17.06
N GLN A 310 4.47 14.39 -15.85
CA GLN A 310 5.22 14.50 -14.60
C GLN A 310 5.46 13.15 -13.94
N THR A 311 4.54 12.20 -14.11
CA THR A 311 4.64 10.85 -13.52
C THR A 311 4.42 9.79 -14.59
N LEU A 312 5.38 8.88 -14.74
CA LEU A 312 5.30 7.72 -15.61
C LEU A 312 5.36 6.45 -14.75
N VAL A 313 4.34 5.60 -14.86
CA VAL A 313 4.27 4.30 -14.18
C VAL A 313 4.19 3.21 -15.25
N LEU A 314 5.13 2.28 -15.19
CA LEU A 314 5.24 1.14 -16.09
C LEU A 314 5.18 -0.12 -15.22
N ASP A 315 4.07 -0.82 -15.26
CA ASP A 315 3.82 -2.02 -14.46
C ASP A 315 3.72 -3.22 -15.39
N SER A 316 4.77 -4.03 -15.49
CA SER A 316 4.85 -5.14 -16.46
C SER A 316 4.70 -4.76 -17.95
N ALA A 317 4.77 -3.47 -18.31
CA ALA A 317 4.79 -3.02 -19.70
C ALA A 317 6.12 -3.42 -20.38
N ARG A 318 6.08 -3.77 -21.68
CA ARG A 318 7.25 -4.25 -22.42
C ARG A 318 7.76 -3.23 -23.43
N PHE A 319 9.07 -3.18 -23.61
CA PHE A 319 9.72 -2.39 -24.66
C PHE A 319 10.53 -3.31 -25.57
N PHE A 320 10.29 -3.20 -26.87
CA PHE A 320 11.09 -3.86 -27.89
C PHE A 320 11.81 -2.81 -28.73
N SER A 321 12.94 -3.16 -29.35
CA SER A 321 13.71 -2.20 -30.15
C SER A 321 14.34 -2.88 -31.34
N LEU A 322 13.68 -2.75 -32.49
CA LEU A 322 14.28 -3.07 -33.79
C LEU A 322 15.19 -1.95 -34.34
N ARG A 323 15.05 -0.69 -33.86
CA ARG A 323 15.72 0.50 -34.45
C ARG A 323 16.15 1.60 -33.48
N GLY A 324 16.10 1.38 -32.16
CA GLY A 324 16.50 2.36 -31.15
C GLY A 324 15.70 2.21 -29.85
N CYS A 325 16.25 2.67 -28.73
CA CYS A 325 15.66 2.42 -27.42
C CYS A 325 14.40 3.28 -27.18
N ALA A 326 13.21 2.74 -27.49
CA ALA A 326 11.92 3.41 -27.31
C ALA A 326 11.71 3.92 -25.88
N PHE A 327 12.22 3.20 -24.88
CA PHE A 327 12.23 3.65 -23.48
C PHE A 327 12.99 4.97 -23.30
N GLN A 328 14.24 5.07 -23.77
CA GLN A 328 15.01 6.31 -23.69
C GLN A 328 14.39 7.43 -24.54
N GLY A 329 13.77 7.08 -25.67
CA GLY A 329 12.96 8.00 -26.47
C GLY A 329 11.80 8.59 -25.68
N LEU A 330 11.12 7.78 -24.86
CA LEU A 330 9.97 8.19 -24.06
C LEU A 330 10.39 9.17 -22.96
N LEU A 331 11.52 8.89 -22.29
CA LEU A 331 12.12 9.80 -21.32
C LEU A 331 12.50 11.13 -21.98
N SER A 332 13.07 11.08 -23.20
CA SER A 332 13.49 12.27 -23.96
C SER A 332 12.30 13.11 -24.45
N ALA A 333 11.18 12.45 -24.79
CA ALA A 333 9.94 13.11 -25.20
C ALA A 333 9.18 13.78 -24.03
N SER A 334 9.61 13.54 -22.78
CA SER A 334 8.90 13.94 -21.56
C SER A 334 9.74 14.91 -20.71
N PRO A 335 9.92 16.18 -21.14
CA PRO A 335 10.88 17.11 -20.54
C PRO A 335 10.54 17.53 -19.10
N GLU A 336 9.29 17.39 -18.66
CA GLU A 336 8.82 17.75 -17.32
C GLU A 336 8.70 16.54 -16.38
N LEU A 337 9.18 15.36 -16.79
CA LEU A 337 9.02 14.11 -16.04
C LEU A 337 9.80 14.16 -14.72
N ARG A 338 9.11 14.02 -13.58
CA ARG A 338 9.68 14.10 -12.23
C ARG A 338 9.76 12.76 -11.54
N GLU A 339 8.82 11.88 -11.83
CA GLU A 339 8.68 10.57 -11.17
C GLU A 339 8.54 9.47 -12.21
N LEU A 340 9.38 8.44 -12.05
CA LEU A 340 9.35 7.22 -12.83
C LEU A 340 9.20 6.04 -11.88
N VAL A 341 8.15 5.25 -12.08
CA VAL A 341 7.94 3.99 -11.38
C VAL A 341 7.95 2.88 -12.41
N ILE A 342 8.82 1.90 -12.22
CA ILE A 342 8.82 0.66 -13.00
C ILE A 342 8.66 -0.50 -12.03
N ALA A 343 7.51 -1.15 -12.10
CA ALA A 343 7.12 -2.26 -11.22
C ALA A 343 7.02 -3.56 -12.03
N ALA A 344 7.16 -4.69 -11.32
CA ALA A 344 7.13 -6.03 -11.92
C ALA A 344 8.06 -6.14 -13.13
N MET A 345 9.28 -5.66 -12.95
CA MET A 345 10.29 -5.60 -14.00
C MET A 345 10.82 -6.99 -14.36
N CYS A 346 10.80 -7.30 -15.65
CA CYS A 346 11.54 -8.41 -16.24
C CYS A 346 12.35 -7.87 -17.43
N TRP A 347 13.60 -7.43 -17.19
CA TRP A 347 14.48 -6.87 -18.21
C TRP A 347 14.77 -7.83 -19.36
N GLU A 348 14.59 -9.13 -19.13
CA GLU A 348 14.73 -10.19 -20.13
C GLU A 348 13.73 -10.05 -21.27
N HIS A 349 12.60 -9.40 -21.00
CA HIS A 349 11.56 -9.10 -21.99
C HIS A 349 11.71 -7.68 -22.56
N TRP A 350 12.80 -6.99 -22.24
CA TRP A 350 13.08 -5.63 -22.70
C TRP A 350 14.31 -5.61 -23.59
N GLU A 351 14.15 -5.14 -24.83
CA GLU A 351 15.27 -4.80 -25.70
C GLU A 351 15.63 -3.32 -25.49
N TRP A 352 16.30 -3.02 -24.39
CA TRP A 352 16.71 -1.64 -24.04
C TRP A 352 18.23 -1.53 -23.87
N SER A 353 18.76 -0.31 -23.94
CA SER A 353 20.21 -0.04 -23.91
C SER A 353 20.87 -0.23 -22.55
N GLY A 354 20.10 -0.47 -21.48
CA GLY A 354 20.60 -0.38 -20.11
C GLY A 354 20.86 1.04 -19.64
N ILE A 355 20.48 2.08 -20.40
CA ILE A 355 20.74 3.48 -20.07
C ILE A 355 19.44 4.17 -19.66
N LEU A 356 19.46 4.79 -18.49
CA LEU A 356 18.42 5.68 -17.99
C LEU A 356 19.01 7.10 -17.88
N SER A 357 18.75 7.94 -18.88
CA SER A 357 19.18 9.34 -18.89
C SER A 357 17.98 10.29 -18.89
N SER A 358 17.96 11.22 -17.92
CA SER A 358 16.93 12.26 -17.82
C SER A 358 17.43 13.46 -17.02
N GLN A 359 17.14 14.66 -17.52
CA GLN A 359 17.53 15.93 -16.89
C GLN A 359 16.43 16.53 -16.00
N SER A 360 15.27 15.87 -15.88
CA SER A 360 14.10 16.35 -15.14
C SER A 360 13.72 15.44 -13.97
N LEU A 361 14.06 14.14 -14.03
CA LEU A 361 13.69 13.15 -13.02
C LEU A 361 14.25 13.50 -11.63
N ARG A 362 13.38 13.35 -10.62
CA ARG A 362 13.69 13.55 -9.19
C ARG A 362 13.44 12.30 -8.37
N ARG A 363 12.55 11.40 -8.81
CA ARG A 363 12.21 10.16 -8.10
C ARG A 363 12.19 8.99 -9.08
N ILE A 364 12.89 7.92 -8.73
CA ILE A 364 12.87 6.66 -9.46
C ILE A 364 12.55 5.55 -8.46
N SER A 365 11.58 4.70 -8.79
CA SER A 365 11.33 3.42 -8.12
C SER A 365 11.35 2.31 -9.17
N MET A 366 12.25 1.35 -9.03
CA MET A 366 12.46 0.24 -9.94
C MET A 366 12.44 -1.06 -9.14
N GLY A 367 11.50 -1.94 -9.45
CA GLY A 367 11.29 -3.19 -8.72
C GLY A 367 11.06 -4.38 -9.64
N ARG A 368 11.96 -5.35 -9.59
CA ARG A 368 11.79 -6.70 -10.16
C ARG A 368 10.85 -7.54 -9.31
N VAL A 369 10.09 -8.42 -9.97
CA VAL A 369 9.43 -9.57 -9.33
C VAL A 369 10.32 -10.79 -9.52
N PHE A 370 10.78 -11.38 -8.41
CA PHE A 370 11.62 -12.57 -8.41
C PHE A 370 10.72 -13.81 -8.53
N SER A 371 10.68 -14.45 -9.71
CA SER A 371 10.00 -15.74 -9.87
C SER A 371 10.99 -16.89 -9.71
N ALA A 372 10.52 -18.03 -9.21
CA ALA A 372 11.35 -19.20 -8.90
C ALA A 372 11.95 -19.92 -10.13
N GLU A 373 11.55 -19.53 -11.35
CA GLU A 373 11.87 -20.27 -12.58
C GLU A 373 13.04 -19.68 -13.37
N PHE A 374 13.79 -18.70 -12.86
CA PHE A 374 14.75 -17.99 -13.70
C PHE A 374 16.14 -17.74 -13.10
N ASP A 375 17.14 -18.33 -13.76
CA ASP A 375 18.55 -17.99 -13.65
C ASP A 375 18.84 -16.77 -14.55
N GLY A 376 19.24 -15.65 -13.93
CA GLY A 376 19.34 -14.29 -14.50
C GLY A 376 19.96 -14.12 -15.90
N PRO A 377 19.76 -12.96 -16.56
CA PRO A 377 20.19 -12.75 -17.93
C PRO A 377 21.71 -12.59 -18.11
N LEU A 378 22.19 -12.88 -19.33
CA LEU A 378 23.55 -12.64 -19.80
C LEU A 378 23.96 -11.15 -19.67
N HIS A 379 24.91 -10.86 -18.79
CA HIS A 379 25.81 -9.69 -18.82
C HIS A 379 25.13 -8.31 -19.09
N GLN A 380 24.15 -7.92 -18.28
CA GLN A 380 23.55 -6.59 -18.40
C GLN A 380 24.37 -5.54 -17.64
N SER A 381 24.56 -4.37 -18.25
CA SER A 381 25.14 -3.18 -17.62
C SER A 381 24.07 -2.09 -17.51
N ILE A 382 23.97 -1.43 -16.37
CA ILE A 382 22.95 -0.41 -16.12
C ILE A 382 23.60 0.95 -15.85
N SER A 383 23.14 1.99 -16.54
CA SER A 383 23.69 3.34 -16.45
C SER A 383 22.62 4.32 -16.01
N PHE A 384 22.93 5.11 -14.97
CA PHE A 384 22.11 6.19 -14.47
C PHE A 384 22.77 7.53 -14.80
N ASP A 385 22.13 8.31 -15.67
CA ASP A 385 22.50 9.69 -15.99
C ASP A 385 21.36 10.65 -15.65
N THR A 386 21.15 10.85 -14.34
CA THR A 386 20.01 11.61 -13.80
C THR A 386 20.47 12.59 -12.72
N PRO A 387 21.10 13.72 -13.11
CA PRO A 387 21.80 14.58 -12.16
C PRO A 387 20.91 15.27 -11.12
N LYS A 388 19.59 15.36 -11.37
CA LYS A 388 18.60 15.95 -10.44
C LYS A 388 17.85 14.91 -9.60
N LEU A 389 18.25 13.64 -9.65
CA LEU A 389 17.60 12.58 -8.89
C LEU A 389 17.79 12.80 -7.39
N GLU A 390 16.70 12.81 -6.62
CA GLU A 390 16.68 13.02 -5.17
C GLU A 390 16.34 11.72 -4.41
N TYR A 391 15.55 10.85 -5.03
CA TYR A 391 15.10 9.57 -4.46
C TYR A 391 15.33 8.42 -5.46
N LEU A 392 15.98 7.35 -5.01
CA LEU A 392 16.16 6.11 -5.75
C LEU A 392 15.66 4.92 -4.91
N GLU A 393 14.75 4.16 -5.46
CA GLU A 393 14.41 2.82 -4.97
C GLU A 393 14.75 1.83 -6.08
N TYR A 394 15.63 0.88 -5.76
CA TYR A 394 16.20 -0.05 -6.72
C TYR A 394 16.22 -1.46 -6.11
N SER A 395 15.32 -2.30 -6.63
CA SER A 395 15.13 -3.68 -6.21
C SER A 395 15.28 -4.60 -7.42
N ASP A 396 16.45 -5.24 -7.57
CA ASP A 396 16.82 -5.97 -8.79
C ASP A 396 18.02 -6.93 -8.58
N LEU A 397 18.29 -7.76 -9.59
CA LEU A 397 19.56 -8.45 -9.74
C LEU A 397 20.68 -7.42 -9.98
N VAL A 398 21.79 -7.56 -9.26
CA VAL A 398 22.94 -6.65 -9.43
C VAL A 398 23.56 -6.84 -10.81
N ALA A 399 23.67 -5.76 -11.57
CA ALA A 399 24.25 -5.76 -12.91
C ALA A 399 25.74 -6.14 -12.90
N HIS A 400 26.24 -6.59 -14.04
CA HIS A 400 27.68 -6.88 -14.22
C HIS A 400 28.53 -5.60 -14.07
N ASP A 401 28.00 -4.45 -14.49
CA ASP A 401 28.66 -3.16 -14.29
C ASP A 401 27.63 -2.02 -14.29
N TYR A 402 28.04 -0.87 -13.72
CA TYR A 402 27.29 0.37 -13.78
C TYR A 402 28.12 1.50 -14.42
N PRO A 403 28.26 1.52 -15.75
CA PRO A 403 29.24 2.38 -16.44
C PRO A 403 29.09 3.87 -16.13
N ILE A 404 27.84 4.36 -16.07
CA ILE A 404 27.52 5.76 -15.74
C ILE A 404 26.71 5.77 -14.44
N MET A 405 27.20 6.49 -13.44
CA MET A 405 26.55 6.68 -12.15
C MET A 405 26.55 8.17 -11.79
N ASN A 406 25.80 8.97 -12.55
CA ASN A 406 25.67 10.41 -12.36
C ASN A 406 24.43 10.74 -11.52
N LEU A 407 24.59 10.66 -10.20
CA LEU A 407 23.55 10.88 -9.18
C LEU A 407 23.96 11.92 -8.09
N PRO A 408 24.51 13.10 -8.43
CA PRO A 408 25.05 14.05 -7.45
C PRO A 408 24.02 14.60 -6.46
N ALA A 409 22.75 14.71 -6.85
CA ALA A 409 21.68 15.27 -6.02
C ALA A 409 21.00 14.24 -5.10
N LEU A 410 21.37 12.95 -5.17
CA LEU A 410 20.66 11.86 -4.49
C LEU A 410 20.69 12.02 -2.96
N GLN A 411 19.51 12.07 -2.35
CA GLN A 411 19.34 12.26 -0.91
C GLN A 411 18.85 10.99 -0.20
N GLU A 412 18.02 10.20 -0.85
CA GLU A 412 17.46 8.98 -0.30
C GLU A 412 17.64 7.81 -1.27
N ALA A 413 18.15 6.70 -0.76
CA ALA A 413 18.26 5.44 -1.49
C ALA A 413 17.60 4.29 -0.73
N LYS A 414 16.90 3.43 -1.46
CA LYS A 414 16.40 2.13 -0.99
C LYS A 414 16.91 1.04 -1.91
N LEU A 415 17.66 0.10 -1.37
CA LEU A 415 18.33 -0.94 -2.15
C LEU A 415 17.91 -2.34 -1.67
N THR A 416 17.42 -3.14 -2.61
CA THR A 416 17.19 -4.57 -2.46
C THR A 416 17.93 -5.26 -3.60
N LEU A 417 19.14 -5.73 -3.32
CA LEU A 417 20.09 -6.23 -4.30
C LEU A 417 20.18 -7.75 -4.19
N GLN A 418 20.01 -8.44 -5.30
CA GLN A 418 20.30 -9.86 -5.39
C GLN A 418 21.57 -10.09 -6.20
N MET A 419 22.56 -10.72 -5.57
CA MET A 419 23.85 -11.03 -6.17
C MET A 419 23.74 -12.25 -7.09
N LEU A 420 24.37 -12.21 -8.26
CA LEU A 420 24.46 -13.36 -9.17
C LEU A 420 25.81 -14.06 -8.98
N VAL A 421 25.78 -15.33 -8.55
CA VAL A 421 26.96 -16.19 -8.37
C VAL A 421 27.38 -16.77 -9.73
N ASN A 422 28.68 -16.94 -9.96
CA ASN A 422 29.17 -17.61 -11.15
C ASN A 422 29.08 -19.15 -10.99
N THR A 423 28.04 -19.76 -11.55
CA THR A 423 27.82 -21.22 -11.53
C THR A 423 28.76 -22.02 -12.43
N GLN A 424 29.61 -21.37 -13.25
CA GLN A 424 30.58 -22.09 -14.10
C GLN A 424 31.79 -22.65 -13.32
N TRP A 425 31.95 -22.32 -12.04
CA TRP A 425 33.06 -22.77 -11.21
C TRP A 425 32.76 -23.98 -10.31
N ASP A 426 31.58 -24.62 -10.43
CA ASP A 426 31.26 -25.87 -9.73
C ASP A 426 32.18 -27.05 -10.11
N ASN A 427 33.00 -26.92 -11.17
CA ASN A 427 33.96 -27.94 -11.62
C ASN A 427 35.43 -27.64 -11.27
N VAL A 428 35.72 -26.61 -10.47
CA VAL A 428 37.09 -26.30 -10.03
C VAL A 428 37.12 -26.35 -8.51
N ASP A 429 37.90 -27.28 -7.94
CA ASP A 429 38.22 -27.35 -6.51
C ASP A 429 38.99 -26.09 -6.07
N LEU A 430 38.30 -24.96 -6.00
CA LEU A 430 38.73 -23.79 -5.25
C LEU A 430 38.43 -24.06 -3.77
N PRO A 431 39.24 -23.53 -2.83
CA PRO A 431 38.91 -23.62 -1.42
C PRO A 431 37.47 -23.10 -1.22
N HIS A 432 36.64 -23.91 -0.57
CA HIS A 432 35.17 -23.86 -0.49
C HIS A 432 34.51 -22.56 0.03
N ASP A 433 35.20 -21.42 0.05
CA ASP A 433 34.76 -20.19 0.74
C ASP A 433 34.91 -18.90 -0.10
N VAL A 434 35.01 -18.97 -1.44
CA VAL A 434 35.03 -17.73 -2.26
C VAL A 434 33.96 -17.79 -3.33
N ASP A 435 32.78 -17.28 -3.00
CA ASP A 435 31.79 -16.93 -4.01
C ASP A 435 32.40 -15.89 -4.95
N ILE A 436 32.48 -16.23 -6.23
CA ILE A 436 32.88 -15.28 -7.27
C ILE A 436 31.62 -14.84 -7.99
N TYR A 437 31.19 -13.61 -7.73
CA TYR A 437 30.00 -13.05 -8.34
C TYR A 437 30.22 -12.59 -9.78
N TRP A 438 29.22 -12.84 -10.64
CA TRP A 438 29.10 -12.20 -11.95
C TRP A 438 28.75 -10.70 -11.80
N SER A 439 28.01 -10.38 -10.75
CA SER A 439 27.54 -9.03 -10.41
C SER A 439 28.62 -8.15 -9.79
N ASN A 440 28.55 -6.83 -10.04
CA ASN A 440 29.51 -5.87 -9.48
C ASN A 440 28.85 -4.56 -9.03
N PRO A 441 28.53 -4.40 -7.73
CA PRO A 441 27.85 -3.21 -7.22
C PRO A 441 28.79 -2.02 -6.99
N LYS A 442 30.11 -2.13 -7.23
CA LYS A 442 31.09 -1.10 -6.79
C LYS A 442 30.76 0.32 -7.27
N LYS A 443 30.32 0.47 -8.51
CA LYS A 443 29.96 1.77 -9.07
C LYS A 443 28.60 2.26 -8.56
N LEU A 444 27.64 1.36 -8.38
CA LEU A 444 26.36 1.64 -7.71
C LEU A 444 26.59 2.19 -6.29
N LEU A 445 27.43 1.51 -5.49
CA LEU A 445 27.81 1.94 -4.14
C LEU A 445 28.47 3.32 -4.13
N LYS A 446 29.34 3.61 -5.10
CA LYS A 446 29.93 4.95 -5.26
C LYS A 446 28.88 6.02 -5.60
N GLY A 447 27.84 5.66 -6.36
CA GLY A 447 26.75 6.56 -6.75
C GLY A 447 25.92 7.05 -5.56
N ILE A 448 25.76 6.23 -4.51
CA ILE A 448 24.99 6.58 -3.31
C ILE A 448 25.79 7.33 -2.24
N ARG A 449 27.01 7.80 -2.53
CA ARG A 449 27.92 8.40 -1.52
C ARG A 449 27.37 9.62 -0.77
N ASN A 450 26.42 10.35 -1.36
CA ASN A 450 25.87 11.61 -0.83
C ASN A 450 24.50 11.44 -0.13
N VAL A 451 24.01 10.21 0.03
CA VAL A 451 22.68 9.99 0.60
C VAL A 451 22.64 10.34 2.08
N LYS A 452 21.51 10.94 2.50
CA LYS A 452 21.17 11.24 3.90
C LYS A 452 20.36 10.13 4.56
N VAL A 453 19.61 9.40 3.74
CA VAL A 453 18.75 8.30 4.15
C VAL A 453 19.04 7.09 3.29
N LEU A 454 19.40 5.97 3.91
CA LEU A 454 19.67 4.71 3.24
C LEU A 454 18.78 3.62 3.84
N HIS A 455 18.05 2.91 3.00
CA HIS A 455 17.32 1.70 3.37
C HIS A 455 17.95 0.52 2.63
N LEU A 456 18.27 -0.53 3.37
CA LEU A 456 18.82 -1.78 2.84
C LEU A 456 17.85 -2.90 3.22
N SER A 457 17.49 -3.72 2.24
CA SER A 457 16.59 -4.84 2.44
C SER A 457 17.12 -6.10 1.78
N SER A 458 16.71 -7.27 2.27
CA SER A 458 17.14 -8.61 1.81
C SER A 458 18.54 -9.03 2.27
N SER A 459 18.66 -10.30 2.65
CA SER A 459 19.90 -10.96 3.04
C SER A 459 20.97 -10.94 1.95
N SER A 460 20.58 -11.08 0.68
CA SER A 460 21.52 -11.03 -0.45
C SER A 460 22.19 -9.66 -0.59
N THR A 461 21.49 -8.56 -0.24
CA THR A 461 22.07 -7.22 -0.20
C THR A 461 23.19 -7.14 0.83
N PHE A 462 22.98 -7.74 2.01
CA PHE A 462 23.93 -7.70 3.11
C PHE A 462 25.19 -8.51 2.79
N GLU A 463 25.02 -9.68 2.20
CA GLU A 463 26.09 -10.53 1.70
C GLU A 463 26.95 -9.79 0.67
N GLY A 464 26.31 -9.16 -0.32
CA GLY A 464 26.99 -8.33 -1.32
C GLY A 464 27.75 -7.16 -0.68
N LEU A 465 27.16 -6.48 0.31
CA LEU A 465 27.84 -5.39 1.03
C LEU A 465 29.02 -5.90 1.86
N ASN A 466 28.94 -7.10 2.45
CA ASN A 466 30.03 -7.71 3.20
C ASN A 466 31.21 -8.00 2.25
N TYR A 467 30.94 -8.70 1.14
CA TYR A 467 31.93 -9.06 0.14
C TYR A 467 32.59 -7.82 -0.49
N PHE A 468 31.79 -6.80 -0.83
CA PHE A 468 32.26 -5.56 -1.44
C PHE A 468 32.55 -4.45 -0.41
N SER A 469 32.75 -4.78 0.86
CA SER A 469 32.92 -3.83 1.97
C SER A 469 34.02 -2.77 1.74
N LYS A 470 35.13 -3.15 1.09
CA LYS A 470 36.23 -2.23 0.72
C LYS A 470 35.85 -1.18 -0.32
N SER A 471 34.74 -1.39 -1.04
CA SER A 471 34.25 -0.51 -2.10
C SER A 471 33.13 0.42 -1.64
N ILE A 472 32.61 0.23 -0.42
CA ILE A 472 31.64 1.13 0.19
C ILE A 472 32.32 2.50 0.40
N PRO A 473 31.79 3.59 -0.18
CA PRO A 473 32.36 4.92 0.00
C PRO A 473 32.17 5.41 1.45
N ILE A 474 32.87 6.47 1.83
CA ILE A 474 32.55 7.20 3.05
C ILE A 474 31.21 7.90 2.85
N LEU A 475 30.22 7.54 3.65
CA LEU A 475 28.86 8.07 3.67
C LEU A 475 28.77 9.21 4.69
N ALA A 476 29.47 10.31 4.40
CA ALA A 476 29.62 11.43 5.34
C ALA A 476 28.28 12.14 5.62
N ASP A 477 27.36 12.16 4.67
CA ASP A 477 26.05 12.82 4.78
C ASP A 477 24.95 11.90 5.34
N LEU A 478 25.24 10.61 5.53
CA LEU A 478 24.25 9.64 5.99
C LEU A 478 23.89 9.87 7.46
N HIS A 479 22.61 10.14 7.72
CA HIS A 479 22.07 10.37 9.06
C HIS A 479 21.07 9.30 9.51
N HIS A 480 20.40 8.66 8.55
CA HIS A 480 19.37 7.65 8.82
C HIS A 480 19.65 6.38 8.02
N LEU A 481 19.86 5.26 8.71
CA LEU A 481 20.03 3.93 8.13
C LEU A 481 18.88 3.04 8.60
N THR A 482 18.18 2.41 7.66
CA THR A 482 17.20 1.36 7.94
C THR A 482 17.65 0.05 7.32
N ILE A 483 17.58 -1.03 8.09
CA ILE A 483 17.88 -2.39 7.67
C ILE A 483 16.60 -3.20 7.87
N THR A 484 16.14 -3.87 6.81
CA THR A 484 14.96 -4.75 6.87
C THR A 484 15.34 -6.13 6.36
N HIS A 485 15.02 -7.15 7.14
CA HIS A 485 15.28 -8.53 6.75
C HIS A 485 14.17 -9.43 7.24
N GLU A 486 14.08 -10.63 6.68
CA GLU A 486 13.09 -11.64 7.06
C GLU A 486 13.76 -12.89 7.64
N ASP A 487 15.08 -13.02 7.41
CA ASP A 487 15.87 -14.17 7.80
C ASP A 487 16.95 -13.76 8.82
N ILE A 488 16.70 -14.16 10.06
CA ILE A 488 17.59 -13.92 11.21
C ILE A 488 18.90 -14.74 11.14
N GLU A 489 18.97 -15.76 10.28
CA GLU A 489 20.14 -16.64 10.16
C GLU A 489 21.31 -15.93 9.46
N TYR A 490 21.04 -14.87 8.68
CA TYR A 490 22.09 -14.13 7.99
C TYR A 490 22.91 -13.23 8.91
N CYS A 491 24.22 -13.45 8.85
CA CYS A 491 25.22 -12.74 9.63
C CYS A 491 25.28 -11.24 9.28
N TRP A 492 25.41 -10.39 10.30
CA TRP A 492 25.50 -8.93 10.15
C TRP A 492 26.93 -8.40 9.96
N GLU A 493 27.83 -9.17 9.36
CA GLU A 493 29.24 -8.76 9.14
C GLU A 493 29.38 -7.47 8.32
N PHE A 494 28.42 -7.17 7.44
CA PHE A 494 28.40 -5.92 6.68
C PHE A 494 28.21 -4.68 7.58
N LEU A 495 27.51 -4.82 8.71
CA LEU A 495 27.04 -3.69 9.50
C LEU A 495 28.19 -2.93 10.18
N PRO A 496 29.16 -3.57 10.86
CA PRO A 496 30.33 -2.88 11.38
C PRO A 496 31.07 -2.08 10.31
N CYS A 497 31.33 -2.68 9.14
CA CYS A 497 31.97 -1.99 8.01
C CYS A 497 31.16 -0.77 7.54
N LEU A 498 29.85 -0.88 7.45
CA LEU A 498 28.97 0.22 7.04
C LEU A 498 28.95 1.36 8.07
N LEU A 499 28.90 1.02 9.37
CA LEU A 499 28.92 1.99 10.46
C LEU A 499 30.25 2.76 10.51
N GLU A 500 31.39 2.08 10.32
CA GLU A 500 32.70 2.72 10.22
C GLU A 500 32.81 3.70 9.05
N ARG A 501 32.09 3.43 7.96
CA ARG A 501 32.01 4.32 6.78
C ARG A 501 30.97 5.42 6.92
N SER A 502 30.21 5.46 8.02
CA SER A 502 29.08 6.38 8.22
C SER A 502 29.27 7.25 9.47
N PRO A 503 30.27 8.16 9.49
CA PRO A 503 30.72 8.86 10.70
C PRO A 503 29.66 9.76 11.35
N ASN A 504 28.66 10.22 10.58
CA ASN A 504 27.61 11.14 11.04
C ASN A 504 26.23 10.48 11.18
N LEU A 505 26.20 9.14 11.23
CA LEU A 505 24.97 8.38 11.38
C LEU A 505 24.34 8.64 12.76
N LYS A 506 23.09 9.11 12.77
CA LYS A 506 22.35 9.45 14.00
C LYS A 506 21.26 8.46 14.33
N THR A 507 20.65 7.85 13.32
CA THR A 507 19.53 6.92 13.50
C THR A 507 19.81 5.61 12.79
N LEU A 508 19.69 4.52 13.55
CA LEU A 508 19.70 3.15 13.04
C LEU A 508 18.36 2.50 13.33
N ILE A 509 17.69 2.03 12.28
CA ILE A 509 16.42 1.28 12.38
C ILE A 509 16.67 -0.13 11.88
N ILE A 510 16.29 -1.12 12.67
CA ILE A 510 16.41 -2.54 12.34
C ILE A 510 15.02 -3.16 12.40
N ARG A 511 14.60 -3.79 11.30
CA ARG A 511 13.33 -4.50 11.16
C ARG A 511 13.64 -5.94 10.76
N GLY A 512 12.85 -6.88 11.29
CA GLY A 512 13.04 -8.31 11.00
C GLY A 512 13.60 -9.16 12.13
N GLY A 513 13.81 -8.61 13.33
CA GLY A 513 14.55 -9.28 14.40
C GLY A 513 15.98 -8.77 14.52
N LEU A 514 16.61 -9.06 15.66
CA LEU A 514 18.03 -8.87 15.88
C LEU A 514 18.77 -10.17 15.56
N HIS A 515 19.92 -10.07 14.89
CA HIS A 515 20.71 -11.25 14.55
C HIS A 515 21.37 -11.88 15.79
N TYR A 516 21.31 -13.20 15.86
CA TYR A 516 22.02 -14.03 16.83
C TYR A 516 22.48 -15.34 16.18
N GLY A 517 23.54 -15.96 16.70
CA GLY A 517 24.01 -17.26 16.21
C GLY A 517 23.16 -18.40 16.75
N GLN A 518 23.29 -19.60 16.17
CA GLN A 518 22.50 -20.78 16.55
C GLN A 518 22.61 -21.14 18.05
N ASP A 519 23.76 -20.86 18.70
CA ASP A 519 23.98 -21.20 20.11
C ASP A 519 24.72 -20.12 20.94
N ASP A 520 25.15 -19.01 20.32
CA ASP A 520 25.95 -17.94 20.96
C ASP A 520 25.79 -16.59 20.23
N VAL A 521 26.26 -15.50 20.87
CA VAL A 521 26.42 -14.17 20.24
C VAL A 521 27.32 -14.32 18.99
N CYS A 522 26.77 -14.17 17.78
CA CYS A 522 27.52 -14.16 16.53
C CYS A 522 28.83 -13.36 16.63
N ARG A 523 29.91 -13.88 16.04
CA ARG A 523 31.23 -13.22 16.03
C ARG A 523 31.18 -11.80 15.45
N CYS A 524 30.30 -11.54 14.50
CA CYS A 524 30.01 -10.22 13.97
C CYS A 524 29.71 -9.15 15.05
N LEU A 525 29.24 -9.58 16.22
CA LEU A 525 28.80 -8.74 17.34
C LEU A 525 29.95 -8.48 18.34
N SER A 526 30.98 -9.35 18.35
CA SER A 526 32.25 -9.09 19.06
C SER A 526 33.02 -7.91 18.43
N SER A 527 32.77 -7.65 17.14
CA SER A 527 33.33 -6.58 16.32
C SER A 527 32.67 -5.20 16.51
N TYR A 528 31.68 -5.05 17.41
CA TYR A 528 31.04 -3.75 17.71
C TYR A 528 31.93 -2.75 18.47
N SER A 529 33.25 -2.82 18.31
CA SER A 529 34.15 -1.75 18.72
C SER A 529 33.76 -0.41 18.08
N CYS A 530 33.24 -0.45 16.84
CA CYS A 530 32.75 0.72 16.11
C CYS A 530 31.53 1.41 16.77
N LEU A 531 30.75 0.72 17.61
CA LEU A 531 29.63 1.35 18.33
C LEU A 531 30.13 2.36 19.37
N VAL A 532 31.29 2.09 19.98
CA VAL A 532 31.87 2.96 21.02
C VAL A 532 32.24 4.34 20.46
N THR A 533 32.62 4.40 19.18
CA THR A 533 32.98 5.63 18.46
C THR A 533 31.81 6.23 17.67
N SER A 534 30.65 5.57 17.68
CA SER A 534 29.50 5.94 16.86
C SER A 534 28.81 7.24 17.33
N ALA A 535 28.26 7.98 16.37
CA ALA A 535 27.46 9.18 16.59
C ALA A 535 25.96 8.88 16.79
N LEU A 536 25.56 7.61 16.90
CA LEU A 536 24.16 7.20 17.01
C LEU A 536 23.46 7.81 18.23
N GLU A 537 22.35 8.47 17.96
CA GLU A 537 21.46 9.09 18.96
C GLU A 537 20.15 8.30 19.12
N VAL A 538 19.70 7.62 18.06
CA VAL A 538 18.44 6.86 18.04
C VAL A 538 18.69 5.47 17.47
N VAL A 539 18.26 4.46 18.20
CA VAL A 539 18.23 3.07 17.74
C VAL A 539 16.79 2.58 17.86
N GLU A 540 16.22 2.14 16.75
CA GLU A 540 14.91 1.48 16.72
C GLU A 540 15.09 0.05 16.24
N VAL A 541 14.56 -0.92 16.98
CA VAL A 541 14.67 -2.34 16.64
C VAL A 541 13.31 -3.00 16.71
N SER A 542 13.09 -4.00 15.87
CA SER A 542 11.92 -4.87 15.94
C SER A 542 12.39 -6.24 16.37
N LEU A 543 11.89 -6.72 17.51
CA LEU A 543 12.18 -8.05 18.03
C LEU A 543 11.36 -9.09 17.30
N HIS A 544 12.01 -10.19 16.92
CA HIS A 544 11.33 -11.36 16.38
C HIS A 544 10.64 -12.13 17.52
N ASP A 545 11.37 -12.41 18.60
CA ASP A 545 10.86 -13.05 19.79
C ASP A 545 11.31 -12.26 21.04
N SER A 546 10.35 -11.57 21.66
CA SER A 546 10.60 -10.78 22.87
C SER A 546 11.14 -11.58 24.06
N THR A 547 11.10 -12.91 24.03
CA THR A 547 11.65 -13.80 25.06
C THR A 547 13.05 -14.33 24.70
N SER A 548 13.52 -14.10 23.48
CA SER A 548 14.83 -14.57 23.01
C SER A 548 15.97 -13.90 23.78
N ARG A 549 16.69 -14.70 24.58
CA ARG A 549 17.85 -14.21 25.34
C ARG A 549 18.89 -13.52 24.44
N ALA A 550 19.07 -14.04 23.23
CA ALA A 550 20.08 -13.54 22.32
C ALA A 550 19.72 -12.14 21.76
N GLU A 551 18.44 -11.87 21.48
CA GLU A 551 18.00 -10.52 21.12
C GLU A 551 18.17 -9.55 22.30
N TRP A 552 17.96 -10.01 23.54
CA TRP A 552 18.21 -9.21 24.75
C TRP A 552 19.69 -8.88 24.94
N ASP A 553 20.59 -9.83 24.71
CA ASP A 553 22.03 -9.59 24.78
C ASP A 553 22.47 -8.55 23.72
N GLN A 554 21.79 -8.49 22.56
CA GLN A 554 21.99 -7.41 21.58
C GLN A 554 21.55 -6.04 22.08
N LEU A 555 20.39 -5.96 22.74
CA LEU A 555 19.93 -4.73 23.37
C LEU A 555 20.91 -4.25 24.44
N GLU A 556 21.46 -5.18 25.24
CA GLU A 556 22.50 -4.89 26.23
C GLU A 556 23.76 -4.31 25.58
N HIS A 557 24.21 -4.87 24.46
CA HIS A 557 25.33 -4.32 23.71
C HIS A 557 25.08 -2.91 23.18
N PHE A 558 23.90 -2.62 22.63
CA PHE A 558 23.57 -1.25 22.20
C PHE A 558 23.57 -0.26 23.37
N LEU A 559 22.94 -0.62 24.49
CA LEU A 559 22.90 0.22 25.69
C LEU A 559 24.30 0.44 26.27
N GLY A 560 25.09 -0.62 26.40
CA GLY A 560 26.41 -0.61 27.02
C GLY A 560 27.53 -0.02 26.17
N LYS A 561 27.36 0.07 24.84
CA LYS A 561 28.42 0.54 23.92
C LYS A 561 28.13 1.87 23.22
N LEU A 562 26.89 2.39 23.21
CA LEU A 562 26.56 3.65 22.52
C LEU A 562 26.57 4.86 23.48
N PRO A 563 27.66 5.64 23.55
CA PRO A 563 27.80 6.73 24.54
C PRO A 563 26.90 7.94 24.26
N ARG A 564 26.39 8.09 23.03
CA ARG A 564 25.53 9.22 22.61
C ARG A 564 24.06 8.86 22.46
N LEU A 565 23.69 7.61 22.77
CA LEU A 565 22.32 7.13 22.60
C LEU A 565 21.35 7.95 23.46
N GLN A 566 20.33 8.52 22.84
CA GLN A 566 19.28 9.30 23.48
C GLN A 566 17.96 8.52 23.54
N LEU A 567 17.71 7.66 22.55
CA LEU A 567 16.50 6.88 22.46
C LEU A 567 16.79 5.46 21.94
N LEU A 568 16.43 4.47 22.74
CA LEU A 568 16.27 3.09 22.30
C LEU A 568 14.76 2.80 22.20
N LYS A 569 14.28 2.51 21.00
CA LYS A 569 12.90 2.11 20.76
C LYS A 569 12.84 0.64 20.35
N VAL A 570 12.10 -0.15 21.12
CA VAL A 570 11.96 -1.59 20.91
C VAL A 570 10.52 -1.84 20.46
N ARG A 571 10.34 -2.32 19.24
CA ARG A 571 9.05 -2.80 18.73
C ARG A 571 8.97 -4.28 19.02
N CYS A 572 7.94 -4.71 19.73
CA CYS A 572 7.77 -6.13 20.01
C CYS A 572 6.77 -6.73 19.01
N GLY A 573 7.14 -7.82 18.33
CA GLY A 573 6.23 -8.56 17.45
C GLY A 573 5.07 -9.21 18.23
N GLY A 574 3.90 -9.37 17.60
CA GLY A 574 2.73 -10.06 18.18
C GLY A 574 1.86 -9.24 19.15
N LYS A 575 0.76 -9.85 19.64
CA LYS A 575 -0.19 -9.27 20.62
C LYS A 575 0.40 -9.28 22.04
N ILE A 576 1.54 -8.62 22.25
CA ILE A 576 2.13 -8.50 23.59
C ILE A 576 1.33 -7.49 24.41
N SER A 577 0.99 -7.87 25.65
CA SER A 577 0.22 -7.04 26.57
C SER A 577 0.94 -5.72 26.88
N ARG A 578 0.19 -4.68 27.27
CA ARG A 578 0.78 -3.43 27.73
C ARG A 578 1.64 -3.63 28.98
N GLU A 579 1.29 -4.58 29.85
CA GLU A 579 2.01 -4.89 31.07
C GLU A 579 3.37 -5.53 30.78
N GLU A 580 3.43 -6.45 29.81
CA GLU A 580 4.67 -7.03 29.29
C GLU A 580 5.58 -5.94 28.71
N LYS A 581 5.06 -5.04 27.88
CA LYS A 581 5.86 -3.94 27.31
C LYS A 581 6.45 -3.04 28.41
N LEU A 582 5.69 -2.78 29.47
CA LEU A 582 6.16 -2.04 30.64
C LEU A 582 7.16 -2.84 31.48
N ARG A 583 7.01 -4.16 31.60
CA ARG A 583 7.99 -5.04 32.24
C ARG A 583 9.32 -5.00 31.49
N MET A 584 9.29 -5.21 30.17
CA MET A 584 10.49 -5.16 29.33
C MET A 584 11.21 -3.81 29.43
N ALA A 585 10.45 -2.71 29.33
CA ALA A 585 11.03 -1.36 29.47
C ALA A 585 11.71 -1.16 30.84
N ARG A 586 11.13 -1.70 31.92
CA ARG A 586 11.73 -1.67 33.27
C ARG A 586 13.01 -2.50 33.34
N GLU A 587 13.01 -3.71 32.80
CA GLU A 587 14.17 -4.61 32.78
C GLU A 587 15.32 -3.98 31.96
N LEU A 588 15.04 -3.49 30.75
CA LEU A 588 16.03 -2.77 29.93
C LEU A 588 16.57 -1.52 30.62
N CYS A 589 15.77 -0.86 31.46
CA CYS A 589 16.22 0.31 32.21
C CYS A 589 17.23 -0.03 33.31
N GLN A 590 17.30 -1.28 33.77
CA GLN A 590 18.25 -1.76 34.77
C GLN A 590 19.59 -2.18 34.17
N LEU A 591 19.65 -2.41 32.85
CA LEU A 591 20.89 -2.77 32.17
C LEU A 591 21.92 -1.62 32.20
N PRO A 592 23.23 -1.93 32.17
CA PRO A 592 24.28 -0.93 32.07
C PRO A 592 24.13 -0.06 30.81
N LYS A 593 24.26 1.26 30.96
CA LYS A 593 24.13 2.22 29.85
C LYS A 593 25.39 3.05 29.74
N ALA A 594 25.97 3.14 28.54
CA ALA A 594 27.04 4.07 28.23
C ALA A 594 26.53 5.52 28.24
N SER A 595 25.27 5.74 27.84
CA SER A 595 24.63 7.05 27.86
C SER A 595 23.62 7.18 29.00
N SER A 596 23.86 8.14 29.89
CA SER A 596 22.91 8.50 30.96
C SER A 596 21.65 9.19 30.44
N LYS A 597 21.65 9.68 29.20
CA LYS A 597 20.51 10.38 28.57
C LYS A 597 19.55 9.42 27.84
N CYS A 598 19.90 8.14 27.71
CA CYS A 598 19.13 7.18 26.94
C CYS A 598 17.76 6.91 27.57
N LYS A 599 16.70 7.22 26.84
CA LYS A 599 15.32 6.82 27.12
C LYS A 599 15.00 5.52 26.41
N ILE A 600 14.23 4.65 27.07
CA ILE A 600 13.84 3.35 26.52
C ILE A 600 12.33 3.35 26.34
N VAL A 601 11.86 2.98 25.15
CA VAL A 601 10.44 2.91 24.81
C VAL A 601 10.15 1.57 24.16
N CYS A 602 9.26 0.77 24.75
CA CYS A 602 8.76 -0.46 24.15
C CYS A 602 7.37 -0.22 23.57
N THR A 603 7.18 -0.48 22.27
CA THR A 603 5.92 -0.22 21.54
C THR A 603 5.34 -1.47 20.91
#